data_AF-A0A918RXV2-F1
#
_entry.id   AF-A0A918RXV2-F1
#
_cell.length_a   1.000
_cell.length_b   1.000
_cell.length_c   1.000
_cell.angle_alpha   90.00
_cell.angle_beta   90.00
_cell.angle_gamma   90.00
#
_symmetry.space_group_name_H-M   'P 1'
#
loop_
_entity.id
_entity.type
_entity.pdbx_description
1 polymer ?
#
loop_
_entity_poly.entity_id
_entity_poly.type
_entity_poly.pdbx_seq_one_letter_code
_entity_poly.pdbx_strand_id
1 'polypeptide(L)'
;MPDGASIMARVRSRGADLRLVNGALRIVNGNRLDSTARDYIMQHRQEVRAYLEAERDFEIEERAALIEFDGGAPRQWAEQFARVLYSQRPDGVSDLEWSWFMTACGRMIDEAPGRRAA
;
A
#
# COMPACT_ATOMS: atom_id res chain seq x y z
N MET A 1 -4.62 0.45 25.77
CA MET A 1 -5.47 0.07 24.61
C MET A 1 -4.57 -0.64 23.62
N PRO A 2 -5.00 -1.74 22.99
CA PRO A 2 -4.19 -2.38 21.94
C PRO A 2 -4.01 -1.41 20.77
N ASP A 3 -2.78 -1.24 20.30
CA ASP A 3 -2.50 -0.50 19.06
C ASP A 3 -2.63 -1.43 17.84
N GLY A 4 -2.83 -0.87 16.65
CA GLY A 4 -3.01 -1.66 15.43
C GLY A 4 -1.83 -2.59 15.11
N ALA A 5 -0.60 -2.19 15.44
CA ALA A 5 0.61 -2.99 15.21
C ALA A 5 0.58 -4.29 16.02
N SER A 6 0.21 -4.19 17.30
CA SER A 6 0.09 -5.35 18.20
C SER A 6 -0.98 -6.33 17.73
N ILE A 7 -2.10 -5.83 17.18
CA ILE A 7 -3.17 -6.65 16.62
C ILE A 7 -2.67 -7.38 15.37
N MET A 8 -2.00 -6.66 14.46
CA MET A 8 -1.40 -7.22 13.24
C MET A 8 -0.39 -8.34 13.56
N ALA A 9 0.53 -8.09 14.50
CA ALA A 9 1.51 -9.10 14.93
C ALA A 9 0.83 -10.36 15.48
N ARG A 10 -0.26 -10.20 16.25
CA ARG A 10 -1.03 -11.31 16.82
C ARG A 10 -1.81 -12.11 15.76
N VAL A 11 -2.24 -11.47 14.68
CA VAL A 11 -2.91 -12.13 13.54
C VAL A 11 -1.87 -12.89 12.70
N ARG A 12 -0.73 -12.26 12.41
CA ARG A 12 0.39 -12.85 11.66
C ARG A 12 1.01 -14.04 12.36
N SER A 13 1.12 -14.03 13.69
CA SER A 13 1.61 -15.18 14.46
C SER A 13 0.73 -16.43 14.36
N ARG A 14 -0.53 -16.28 13.91
CA ARG A 14 -1.45 -17.39 13.61
C ARG A 14 -1.44 -17.80 12.13
N GLY A 15 -0.64 -17.15 11.29
CA GLY A 15 -0.58 -17.42 9.85
C GLY A 15 -1.73 -16.80 9.03
N ALA A 16 -2.44 -15.82 9.61
CA ALA A 16 -3.38 -14.96 8.89
C ALA A 16 -2.78 -13.57 8.68
N ASP A 17 -3.42 -12.73 7.88
CA ASP A 17 -3.00 -11.34 7.66
C ASP A 17 -4.23 -10.44 7.47
N LEU A 18 -4.08 -9.14 7.68
CA LEU A 18 -5.13 -8.14 7.41
C LEU A 18 -4.63 -7.15 6.37
N ARG A 19 -5.45 -6.84 5.38
CA ARG A 19 -5.10 -5.93 4.29
C ARG A 19 -6.23 -4.95 4.02
N LEU A 20 -5.89 -3.77 3.52
CA LEU A 20 -6.85 -2.85 2.94
C LEU A 20 -6.98 -3.17 1.45
N VAL A 21 -8.19 -3.50 1.02
CA VAL A 21 -8.54 -3.77 -0.38
C VAL A 21 -9.70 -2.85 -0.72
N ASN A 22 -9.51 -1.93 -1.66
CA ASN A 22 -10.47 -0.86 -1.98
C ASN A 22 -11.00 -0.12 -0.73
N GLY A 23 -10.10 0.17 0.23
CA GLY A 23 -10.46 0.85 1.49
C GLY A 23 -11.28 -0.02 2.48
N ALA A 24 -11.51 -1.29 2.17
CA ALA A 24 -12.15 -2.26 3.05
C ALA A 24 -11.10 -3.16 3.72
N LEU A 25 -11.27 -3.41 5.02
CA LEU A 25 -10.43 -4.37 5.75
C LEU A 25 -10.79 -5.79 5.31
N ARG A 26 -9.81 -6.55 4.85
CA ARG A 26 -9.94 -7.94 4.41
C ARG A 26 -9.01 -8.83 5.22
N ILE A 27 -9.53 -9.98 5.63
CA ILE A 27 -8.76 -11.03 6.31
C ILE A 27 -8.24 -12.01 5.26
N VAL A 28 -6.93 -12.15 5.17
CA VAL A 28 -6.25 -13.17 4.36
C VAL A 28 -5.99 -14.40 5.23
N ASN A 29 -6.24 -15.60 4.68
CA ASN A 29 -6.16 -16.86 5.42
C ASN A 29 -7.01 -16.88 6.70
N GLY A 30 -8.21 -16.29 6.66
CA GLY A 30 -9.08 -16.15 7.82
C GLY A 30 -9.53 -17.47 8.45
N ASN A 31 -9.39 -18.60 7.75
CA ASN A 31 -9.60 -19.95 8.29
C ASN A 31 -8.61 -20.32 9.42
N ARG A 32 -7.47 -19.62 9.53
CA ARG A 32 -6.51 -19.77 10.62
C ARG A 32 -6.93 -19.07 11.92
N LEU A 33 -8.00 -18.28 11.88
CA LEU A 33 -8.52 -17.52 13.01
C LEU A 33 -9.81 -18.17 13.54
N ASP A 34 -9.89 -18.32 14.86
CA ASP A 34 -11.13 -18.70 15.54
C ASP A 34 -12.13 -17.52 15.61
N SER A 35 -13.36 -17.79 16.05
CA SER A 35 -14.39 -16.75 16.18
C SER A 35 -13.96 -15.63 17.12
N THR A 36 -13.36 -15.97 18.25
CA THR A 36 -12.87 -15.01 19.24
C THR A 36 -11.85 -14.04 18.65
N ALA A 37 -10.91 -14.52 17.83
CA ALA A 37 -9.93 -13.67 17.15
C ALA A 37 -10.61 -12.76 16.12
N ARG A 38 -11.61 -13.26 15.39
CA ARG A 38 -12.37 -12.44 14.42
C ARG A 38 -13.17 -11.35 15.12
N ASP A 39 -13.85 -11.67 16.22
CA ASP A 39 -14.62 -10.71 17.00
C ASP A 39 -13.72 -9.61 17.57
N TYR A 40 -12.54 -9.99 18.06
CA TYR A 40 -11.53 -9.05 18.53
C TYR A 40 -11.02 -8.10 17.43
N ILE A 41 -10.74 -8.61 16.22
CA ILE A 41 -10.37 -7.78 15.07
C ILE A 41 -11.49 -6.81 14.72
N MET A 42 -12.73 -7.27 14.72
CA MET A 42 -13.90 -6.45 14.42
C MET A 42 -14.10 -5.32 15.44
N GLN A 43 -13.88 -5.62 16.72
CA GLN A 43 -13.93 -4.63 17.80
C GLN A 43 -12.88 -3.52 17.65
N HIS A 44 -11.70 -3.86 17.12
CA HIS A 44 -10.56 -2.94 16.97
C HIS A 44 -10.25 -2.58 15.50
N ARG A 45 -11.26 -2.63 14.64
CA ARG A 45 -11.08 -2.45 13.18
C ARG A 45 -10.55 -1.08 12.79
N GLN A 46 -10.79 -0.05 13.60
CA GLN A 46 -10.36 1.32 13.29
C GLN A 46 -8.87 1.49 13.59
N GLU A 47 -8.38 0.92 14.69
CA GLU A 47 -6.98 0.92 15.08
C GLU A 47 -6.14 0.13 14.07
N VAL A 48 -6.65 -1.02 13.61
CA VAL A 48 -6.03 -1.80 12.54
C VAL A 48 -5.99 -1.01 11.24
N ARG A 49 -7.11 -0.38 10.85
CA ARG A 49 -7.18 0.43 9.63
C ARG A 49 -6.17 1.58 9.68
N ALA A 50 -6.16 2.35 10.76
CA ALA A 50 -5.26 3.49 10.91
C ALA A 50 -3.78 3.07 10.85
N TYR A 51 -3.44 1.92 11.44
CA TYR A 51 -2.11 1.35 11.33
C TYR A 51 -1.74 0.99 9.88
N LEU A 52 -2.62 0.27 9.17
CA LEU A 52 -2.38 -0.12 7.77
C LEU A 52 -2.32 1.09 6.82
N GLU A 53 -3.11 2.13 7.08
CA GLU A 53 -3.05 3.39 6.33
C GLU A 53 -1.73 4.12 6.57
N ALA A 54 -1.28 4.20 7.83
CA ALA A 54 0.00 4.81 8.18
C ALA A 54 1.20 4.03 7.60
N GLU A 55 1.19 2.69 7.63
CA GLU A 55 2.21 1.88 6.97
C GLU A 55 2.25 2.16 5.46
N ARG A 56 1.09 2.17 4.80
CA ARG A 56 1.03 2.47 3.37
C ARG A 56 1.52 3.87 3.04
N ASP A 57 1.17 4.87 3.84
CA ASP A 57 1.60 6.25 3.61
C ASP A 57 3.13 6.39 3.81
N PHE A 58 3.71 5.66 4.77
CA PHE A 58 5.16 5.56 4.93
C PHE A 58 5.83 4.90 3.71
N GLU A 59 5.31 3.79 3.23
CA GLU A 59 5.83 3.10 2.02
C GLU A 59 5.74 3.98 0.76
N ILE A 60 4.65 4.75 0.61
CA ILE A 60 4.49 5.72 -0.48
C ILE A 60 5.55 6.82 -0.39
N GLU A 61 5.80 7.35 0.81
CA GLU A 61 6.79 8.41 1.03
C GLU A 61 8.21 7.92 0.71
N GLU A 62 8.58 6.73 1.21
CA GLU A 62 9.86 6.09 0.90
C GLU A 62 10.01 5.87 -0.61
N ARG A 63 8.98 5.34 -1.27
CA ARG A 63 9.02 5.10 -2.71
C ARG A 63 9.11 6.39 -3.52
N ALA A 64 8.43 7.45 -3.10
CA ALA A 64 8.54 8.77 -3.71
C ALA A 64 9.95 9.33 -3.56
N ALA A 65 10.59 9.17 -2.40
CA ALA A 65 11.98 9.58 -2.19
C ALA A 65 12.94 8.84 -3.13
N LEU A 66 12.78 7.52 -3.30
CA LEU A 66 13.60 6.75 -4.27
C LEU A 66 13.41 7.27 -5.70
N ILE A 67 12.17 7.52 -6.13
CA ILE A 67 11.89 8.02 -7.49
C ILE A 67 12.46 9.44 -7.69
N GLU A 68 12.43 10.30 -6.66
CA GLU A 68 13.01 11.64 -6.72
C GLU A 68 14.54 11.62 -6.74
N PHE A 69 15.16 10.97 -5.76
CA PHE A 69 16.60 11.10 -5.53
C PHE A 69 17.42 10.14 -6.39
N ASP A 70 16.98 8.89 -6.51
CA ASP A 70 17.69 7.89 -7.33
C ASP A 70 17.23 7.96 -8.80
N GLY A 71 15.94 8.23 -9.03
CA GLY A 71 15.35 8.37 -10.36
C GLY A 71 15.47 9.78 -10.96
N GLY A 72 15.75 10.79 -10.16
CA GLY A 72 15.89 12.18 -10.61
C GLY A 72 14.58 12.90 -10.94
N ALA A 73 13.42 12.25 -10.80
CA ALA A 73 12.14 12.82 -11.17
C ALA A 73 11.74 14.00 -10.26
N PRO A 74 10.96 14.98 -10.75
CA PRO A 74 10.40 16.03 -9.89
C PRO A 74 9.59 15.42 -8.73
N ARG A 75 9.77 15.94 -7.51
CA ARG A 75 9.07 15.47 -6.30
C ARG A 75 7.58 15.22 -6.50
N GLN A 76 6.89 16.18 -7.12
CA GLN A 76 5.46 16.07 -7.38
C GLN A 76 5.14 14.84 -8.26
N TRP A 77 5.95 14.55 -9.27
CA TRP A 77 5.75 13.39 -10.14
C TRP A 77 6.06 12.09 -9.40
N ALA A 78 7.13 12.09 -8.59
CA ALA A 78 7.51 10.97 -7.74
C ALA A 78 6.42 10.58 -6.75
N GLU A 79 5.83 11.55 -6.05
CA GLU A 79 4.71 11.32 -5.12
C GLU A 79 3.48 10.75 -5.82
N GLN A 80 3.08 11.31 -6.96
CA GLN A 80 1.90 10.84 -7.68
C GLN A 80 2.12 9.42 -8.21
N PHE A 81 3.30 9.14 -8.78
CA PHE A 81 3.58 7.81 -9.28
C PHE A 81 3.72 6.77 -8.16
N ALA A 82 4.32 7.13 -7.02
CA ALA A 82 4.35 6.28 -5.83
C ALA A 82 2.92 5.92 -5.38
N ARG A 83 1.99 6.88 -5.31
CA ARG A 83 0.58 6.61 -5.00
C ARG A 83 -0.06 5.63 -6.00
N VAL A 84 0.25 5.76 -7.28
CA VAL A 84 -0.24 4.87 -8.33
C VAL A 84 0.34 3.45 -8.19
N LEU A 85 1.63 3.32 -7.86
CA LEU A 85 2.29 2.01 -7.63
C LEU A 85 1.64 1.20 -6.51
N TYR A 86 1.14 1.87 -5.47
CA TYR A 86 0.43 1.23 -4.34
C TYR A 86 -1.09 1.17 -4.53
N SER A 87 -1.60 1.68 -5.65
CA SER A 87 -3.02 1.62 -5.96
C SER A 87 -3.41 0.26 -6.52
N GLN A 88 -4.63 -0.17 -6.21
CA GLN A 88 -5.21 -1.34 -6.87
C GLN A 88 -5.68 -0.97 -8.27
N ARG A 89 -5.63 -1.95 -9.17
CA ARG A 89 -6.25 -1.83 -10.48
C ARG A 89 -7.73 -1.46 -10.31
N PRO A 90 -8.25 -0.43 -11.02
CA PRO A 90 -9.66 -0.10 -10.98
C PRO A 90 -10.55 -1.23 -11.52
N ASP A 91 -11.77 -1.34 -10.98
CA ASP A 91 -12.78 -2.29 -11.48
C ASP A 91 -13.07 -2.04 -12.96
N GLY A 92 -13.20 -3.12 -13.74
CA GLY A 92 -13.47 -3.05 -15.18
C GLY A 92 -12.24 -2.83 -16.08
N VAL A 93 -11.08 -2.46 -15.53
CA VAL A 93 -9.81 -2.41 -16.29
C VAL A 93 -9.21 -3.81 -16.35
N SER A 94 -8.74 -4.28 -17.50
CA SER A 94 -8.07 -5.59 -17.58
C SER A 94 -6.66 -5.55 -16.99
N ASP A 95 -6.12 -6.71 -16.58
CA ASP A 95 -4.75 -6.79 -16.07
C ASP A 95 -3.72 -6.36 -17.14
N LEU A 96 -4.01 -6.61 -18.42
CA LEU A 96 -3.17 -6.20 -19.54
C LEU A 96 -3.14 -4.66 -19.67
N GLU A 97 -4.31 -4.01 -19.66
CA GLU A 97 -4.40 -2.54 -19.73
C GLU A 97 -3.73 -1.88 -18.53
N TRP A 98 -3.94 -2.43 -17.33
CA TRP A 98 -3.32 -1.92 -16.12
C TRP A 98 -1.79 -2.08 -16.17
N SER A 99 -1.29 -3.24 -16.57
CA SER A 99 0.15 -3.46 -16.74
C SER A 99 0.74 -2.48 -17.76
N TRP A 100 0.07 -2.28 -18.90
CA TRP A 100 0.52 -1.33 -19.92
C TRP A 100 0.56 0.10 -19.39
N PHE A 101 -0.49 0.53 -18.68
CA PHE A 101 -0.54 1.85 -18.04
C PHE A 101 0.61 2.05 -17.05
N MET A 102 0.85 1.07 -16.17
CA MET A 102 1.96 1.13 -15.19
C MET A 102 3.33 1.22 -15.88
N THR A 103 3.54 0.44 -16.93
CA THR A 103 4.78 0.50 -17.73
C THR A 103 4.95 1.86 -18.42
N ALA A 104 3.89 2.40 -19.00
CA ALA A 104 3.92 3.71 -19.66
C ALA A 104 4.25 4.83 -18.66
N CYS A 105 3.60 4.85 -17.49
CA CYS A 105 3.92 5.80 -16.41
C CYS A 105 5.37 5.67 -15.95
N GLY A 106 5.86 4.43 -15.71
CA GLY A 106 7.24 4.20 -15.30
C GLY A 106 8.25 4.78 -16.30
N ARG A 107 8.06 4.50 -17.60
CA ARG A 107 8.92 5.06 -18.65
C ARG A 107 8.89 6.60 -18.67
N MET A 108 7.72 7.22 -18.53
CA MET A 108 7.62 8.68 -18.51
C MET A 108 8.31 9.31 -17.29
N ILE A 109 8.30 8.59 -16.15
CA ILE A 109 9.01 9.01 -14.94
C ILE A 109 10.53 8.88 -15.11
N ASP A 110 11.00 7.79 -15.73
CA ASP A 110 12.43 7.58 -16.00
C ASP A 110 12.98 8.63 -17.00
N GLU A 111 12.16 9.06 -17.97
CA GLU A 111 12.51 10.09 -18.95
C GLU A 111 12.23 11.52 -18.44
N ALA A 112 11.71 11.69 -17.22
CA ALA A 112 11.35 13.00 -16.69
C ALA A 112 12.57 13.92 -16.67
N PRO A 113 12.43 15.21 -17.03
CA PRO A 113 13.53 16.16 -16.99
C PRO A 113 14.02 16.28 -15.55
N GLY A 114 15.17 15.65 -15.28
CA GLY A 114 15.66 15.55 -13.93
C GLY A 114 16.05 16.90 -13.36
N ARG A 115 16.02 17.01 -12.03
CA ARG A 115 16.81 18.03 -11.34
C ARG A 115 18.27 17.66 -11.62
N ARG A 116 18.86 18.18 -12.70
CA ARG A 116 20.30 18.02 -12.95
C ARG A 116 21.02 18.42 -11.66
N ALA A 117 21.79 17.50 -11.09
CA ALA A 117 22.78 17.87 -10.10
C ALA A 117 23.61 18.99 -10.71
N ALA A 118 23.59 20.16 -10.06
CA ALA A 118 24.44 21.28 -10.39
C ALA A 118 25.89 20.94 -10.03
#